data_AF-A0A8X6SJF7-F1
#
_entry.id   AF-A0A8X6SJF7-F1
#
_cell.length_a   1.000
_cell.length_b   1.000
_cell.length_c   1.000
_cell.angle_alpha   90.00
_cell.angle_beta   90.00
_cell.angle_gamma   90.00
#
_symmetry.space_group_name_H-M   'P 1'
#
loop_
_entity.id
_entity.type
_entity.pdbx_description
1 polymer ?
#
loop_
_entity_poly.entity_id
_entity_poly.type
_entity_poly.pdbx_seq_one_letter_code
_entity_poly.pdbx_strand_id
1 'polypeptide(L)'
;MKTSLQKTGESLQEYATEVERLANLAFYDYPATVREAMPLQYFVDGLKDGEIQKAVRMADVQDLKSAQLYTLKLEAATQASRRDRQSIRGARRTADEPCESRLLKEMEKLKEEMKTIKAVISNQEKRNFKFWGCGGTGHLRRNCPRARKEENTVSSSK
;
A
#
# COMPACT_ATOMS: atom_id res chain seq x y z
N MET A 1 -1.81 40.13 -4.04
CA MET A 1 -2.82 39.12 -4.42
C MET A 1 -2.66 37.91 -3.51
N LYS A 2 -3.74 37.35 -2.96
CA LYS A 2 -3.67 36.04 -2.31
C LYS A 2 -3.38 35.00 -3.40
N THR A 3 -2.48 34.05 -3.14
CA THR A 3 -2.29 32.86 -3.98
C THR A 3 -3.59 32.06 -3.98
N SER A 4 -4.45 32.33 -4.97
CA SER A 4 -5.67 31.56 -5.18
C SER A 4 -5.26 30.15 -5.59
N LEU A 5 -5.38 29.21 -4.66
CA LEU A 5 -5.19 27.79 -4.91
C LEU A 5 -6.48 27.24 -5.52
N GLN A 6 -6.35 26.33 -6.48
CA GLN A 6 -7.48 25.58 -7.04
C GLN A 6 -8.22 24.84 -5.91
N LYS A 7 -9.53 25.09 -5.78
CA LYS A 7 -10.32 24.50 -4.70
C LYS A 7 -10.65 23.03 -4.99
N THR A 8 -10.86 22.24 -3.93
CA THR A 8 -11.32 20.85 -4.04
C THR A 8 -12.75 20.83 -4.60
N GLY A 9 -12.92 20.41 -5.85
CA GLY A 9 -14.22 20.36 -6.55
C GLY A 9 -14.43 21.42 -7.62
N GLU A 10 -13.54 22.41 -7.72
CA GLU A 10 -13.55 23.41 -8.80
C GLU A 10 -12.97 22.81 -10.09
N SER A 11 -13.63 23.06 -11.22
CA SER A 11 -13.11 22.62 -12.51
C SER A 11 -11.88 23.42 -12.90
N LEU A 12 -10.99 22.81 -13.67
CA LEU A 12 -9.78 23.48 -14.16
C LEU A 12 -10.12 24.73 -15.01
N GLN A 13 -11.26 24.70 -15.70
CA GLN A 13 -11.73 25.80 -16.52
C GLN A 13 -12.23 26.98 -15.68
N GLU A 14 -13.04 26.74 -14.64
CA GLU A 14 -13.46 27.78 -13.71
C GLU A 14 -12.26 28.44 -13.05
N TYR A 15 -11.31 27.63 -12.56
CA TYR A 15 -10.07 28.13 -11.96
C TYR A 15 -9.27 29.01 -12.92
N ALA A 16 -9.07 28.58 -14.18
CA ALA A 16 -8.35 29.38 -15.18
C ALA A 16 -9.05 30.72 -15.47
N THR A 17 -10.38 30.71 -15.61
CA THR A 17 -11.16 31.93 -15.84
C THR A 17 -11.10 32.89 -14.65
N GLU A 18 -11.11 32.36 -13.42
CA GLU A 18 -10.99 33.18 -12.22
C GLU A 18 -9.59 33.79 -12.09
N VAL A 19 -8.54 33.03 -12.40
CA VAL A 19 -7.15 33.55 -12.43
C VAL A 19 -7.02 34.66 -13.48
N GLU A 20 -7.56 34.48 -14.67
CA GLU A 20 -7.56 35.51 -15.72
C GLU A 20 -8.34 36.76 -15.28
N ARG A 21 -9.53 36.59 -14.69
CA ARG A 21 -10.35 37.69 -14.17
C ARG A 21 -9.62 38.47 -13.07
N LEU A 22 -9.01 37.76 -12.12
CA LEU A 22 -8.25 38.37 -11.03
C LEU A 22 -7.00 39.09 -11.54
N ALA A 23 -6.29 38.50 -12.50
CA ALA A 23 -5.12 39.12 -13.10
C ALA A 23 -5.49 40.41 -13.86
N ASN A 24 -6.56 40.39 -14.64
CA ASN A 24 -7.04 41.59 -15.33
C ASN A 24 -7.46 42.70 -14.36
N LEU A 25 -8.02 42.36 -13.20
CA LEU A 25 -8.35 43.34 -12.16
C LEU A 25 -7.13 43.91 -11.43
N ALA A 26 -6.10 43.09 -11.19
CA ALA A 26 -4.92 43.53 -10.44
C ALA A 26 -3.86 44.21 -11.31
N PHE A 27 -3.77 43.84 -12.59
CA PHE A 27 -2.73 44.30 -13.50
C PHE A 27 -3.29 45.15 -14.67
N TYR A 28 -4.43 45.81 -14.48
CA TYR A 28 -5.03 46.64 -15.53
C TYR A 28 -4.13 47.82 -15.93
N ASP A 29 -3.37 48.39 -14.99
CA ASP A 29 -2.43 49.49 -15.22
C ASP A 29 -1.03 49.06 -15.72
N TYR A 30 -0.76 47.76 -15.80
CA TYR A 30 0.55 47.22 -16.17
C TYR A 30 0.66 46.99 -17.68
N PRO A 31 1.89 46.99 -18.23
CA PRO A 31 2.13 46.66 -19.64
C PRO A 31 1.64 45.24 -19.98
N ALA A 32 1.22 45.05 -21.24
CA ALA A 32 0.58 43.82 -21.72
C ALA A 32 1.41 42.56 -21.45
N THR A 33 2.74 42.65 -21.55
CA THR A 33 3.67 41.55 -21.29
C THR A 33 3.55 40.99 -19.86
N VAL A 34 3.39 41.87 -18.88
CA VAL A 34 3.17 41.48 -17.47
C VAL A 34 1.75 40.93 -17.29
N ARG A 35 0.77 41.52 -17.96
CA ARG A 35 -0.63 41.10 -17.90
C ARG A 35 -0.85 39.68 -18.44
N GLU A 36 -0.04 39.25 -19.40
CA GLU A 36 -0.10 37.89 -19.97
C GLU A 36 0.73 36.89 -19.16
N ALA A 37 1.92 37.30 -18.68
CA ALA A 37 2.81 36.41 -17.92
C ALA A 37 2.35 36.11 -16.50
N MET A 38 1.80 37.11 -15.78
CA MET A 38 1.39 36.94 -14.39
C MET A 38 0.28 35.88 -14.19
N PRO A 39 -0.85 35.91 -14.93
CA PRO A 39 -1.88 34.88 -14.77
C PRO A 39 -1.40 33.48 -15.11
N LEU A 40 -0.49 33.32 -16.09
CA LEU A 40 0.13 32.03 -16.38
C LEU A 40 0.89 31.51 -15.16
N GLN A 41 1.74 32.34 -14.53
CA GLN A 41 2.52 31.94 -13.37
C GLN A 41 1.61 31.58 -12.18
N TYR A 42 0.60 32.39 -11.90
CA TYR A 42 -0.37 32.11 -10.84
C TYR A 42 -1.18 30.85 -11.10
N PHE A 43 -1.57 30.61 -12.35
CA PHE A 43 -2.28 29.39 -12.74
C PHE A 43 -1.45 28.16 -12.38
N VAL A 44 -0.18 28.13 -12.80
CA VAL A 44 0.74 27.02 -12.52
C VAL A 44 1.02 26.88 -11.03
N ASP A 45 1.26 27.98 -10.31
CA ASP A 45 1.52 27.98 -8.87
C ASP A 45 0.34 27.47 -8.04
N GLY A 46 -0.90 27.74 -8.49
CA GLY A 46 -2.11 27.37 -7.76
C GLY A 46 -2.75 26.03 -8.17
N LEU A 47 -2.13 25.25 -9.06
CA LEU A 47 -2.61 23.90 -9.41
C LEU A 47 -2.62 22.97 -8.18
N LYS A 48 -3.70 22.19 -8.02
CA LYS A 48 -3.87 21.26 -6.87
C LYS A 48 -2.91 20.06 -6.90
N ASP A 49 -2.58 19.58 -8.10
CA ASP A 49 -1.80 18.35 -8.30
C ASP A 49 -0.33 18.71 -8.53
N GLY A 50 0.53 18.32 -7.58
CA GLY A 50 1.96 18.61 -7.63
C GLY A 50 2.71 17.89 -8.76
N GLU A 51 2.21 16.76 -9.27
CA GLU A 51 2.80 16.09 -10.43
C GLU A 51 2.47 16.85 -11.71
N ILE A 52 1.20 17.25 -11.86
CA ILE A 52 0.76 18.05 -13.02
C ILE A 52 1.41 19.43 -13.00
N GLN A 53 1.50 20.08 -11.83
CA GLN A 53 2.20 21.34 -11.68
C GLN A 53 3.64 21.27 -12.18
N LYS A 54 4.40 20.25 -11.79
CA LYS A 54 5.78 20.04 -12.24
C LYS A 54 5.83 19.81 -13.75
N ALA A 55 4.94 18.98 -14.29
CA ALA A 55 4.89 18.71 -15.72
C ALA A 55 4.60 19.96 -16.56
N VAL A 56 3.67 20.82 -16.10
CA VAL A 56 3.36 22.09 -16.77
C VAL A 56 4.55 23.05 -16.71
N ARG A 57 5.27 23.13 -15.57
CA ARG A 57 6.50 23.93 -15.47
C ARG A 57 7.60 23.46 -16.42
N MET A 58 7.70 22.15 -16.67
CA MET A 58 8.69 21.59 -17.60
C MET A 58 8.31 21.78 -19.07
N ALA A 59 7.05 22.11 -19.37
CA ALA A 59 6.55 22.23 -20.73
C ALA A 59 6.82 23.61 -21.37
N ASP A 60 7.48 24.54 -20.66
CA ASP A 60 7.85 25.90 -21.11
C ASP A 60 6.72 26.62 -21.86
N VAL A 61 5.54 26.61 -21.23
CA VAL A 61 4.32 27.13 -21.81
C VAL A 61 4.31 28.67 -21.78
N GLN A 62 3.92 29.34 -22.86
CA GLN A 62 3.93 30.81 -22.95
C GLN A 62 2.56 31.46 -22.71
N ASP A 63 1.46 30.76 -23.04
CA ASP A 63 0.11 31.30 -22.90
C ASP A 63 -0.69 30.58 -21.82
N LEU A 64 -1.51 31.32 -21.08
CA LEU A 64 -2.45 30.75 -20.11
C LEU A 64 -3.36 29.68 -20.74
N LYS A 65 -3.91 29.96 -21.94
CA LYS A 65 -4.79 29.02 -22.67
C LYS A 65 -4.06 27.73 -23.02
N SER A 66 -2.80 27.83 -23.46
CA SER A 66 -2.00 26.65 -23.77
C SER A 66 -1.66 25.85 -22.50
N ALA A 67 -1.42 26.52 -21.37
CA ALA A 67 -1.18 25.87 -20.09
C ALA A 67 -2.44 25.14 -19.58
N GLN A 68 -3.61 25.77 -19.73
CA GLN A 68 -4.90 25.15 -19.40
C GLN A 68 -5.15 23.89 -20.23
N LEU A 69 -4.94 23.95 -21.55
CA LEU A 69 -5.11 22.81 -22.44
C LEU A 69 -4.12 21.68 -22.14
N TYR A 70 -2.87 22.01 -21.87
CA TYR A 70 -1.86 21.02 -21.51
C TYR A 70 -2.18 20.34 -20.18
N THR A 71 -2.58 21.11 -19.18
CA THR A 71 -3.01 20.61 -17.86
C THR A 71 -4.22 19.68 -18.00
N LEU A 72 -5.21 20.04 -18.82
CA LEU A 72 -6.38 19.20 -19.10
C LEU A 72 -6.00 17.86 -19.74
N LYS A 73 -5.05 17.87 -20.69
CA LYS A 73 -4.52 16.64 -21.31
C LYS A 73 -3.84 15.74 -20.26
N LEU A 74 -3.09 16.33 -19.33
CA LEU A 74 -2.45 15.59 -18.25
C LEU A 74 -3.47 15.03 -17.24
N GLU A 75 -4.50 15.79 -16.87
CA GLU A 75 -5.60 15.28 -16.03
C GLU A 75 -6.31 14.09 -16.69
N ALA A 76 -6.58 14.17 -18.00
CA ALA A 76 -7.17 13.05 -18.75
C ALA A 76 -6.23 11.83 -18.82
N ALA A 77 -4.95 12.03 -19.12
CA ALA A 77 -3.96 10.95 -19.20
C ALA A 77 -3.73 10.27 -17.85
N THR A 78 -3.64 11.05 -16.76
CA THR A 78 -3.52 10.53 -15.40
C THR A 78 -4.78 9.81 -14.97
N GLN A 79 -5.98 10.28 -15.34
CA GLN A 79 -7.23 9.56 -15.07
C GLN A 79 -7.29 8.23 -15.83
N ALA A 80 -6.87 8.20 -17.09
CA ALA A 80 -6.78 6.97 -17.88
C ALA A 80 -5.76 5.97 -17.29
N SER A 81 -4.57 6.45 -16.93
CA SER A 81 -3.55 5.63 -16.26
C SER A 81 -4.01 5.16 -14.88
N ARG A 82 -4.78 5.96 -14.14
CA ARG A 82 -5.39 5.54 -12.87
C ARG A 82 -6.43 4.45 -13.08
N ARG A 83 -7.24 4.50 -14.13
CA ARG A 83 -8.23 3.43 -14.47
C ARG A 83 -7.54 2.13 -14.89
N ASP A 84 -6.51 2.22 -15.71
CA ASP A 84 -5.67 1.08 -16.11
C ASP A 84 -4.95 0.48 -14.88
N ARG A 85 -4.40 1.35 -14.04
CA ARG A 85 -3.89 0.93 -12.73
C ARG A 85 -4.99 0.46 -11.80
N GLN A 86 -6.25 0.89 -11.88
CA GLN A 86 -7.34 0.42 -11.02
C GLN A 86 -7.69 -1.04 -11.34
N SER A 87 -7.64 -1.41 -12.62
CA SER A 87 -7.69 -2.82 -13.09
C SER A 87 -6.56 -3.66 -12.47
N ILE A 88 -5.36 -3.08 -12.33
CA ILE A 88 -4.20 -3.73 -11.66
C ILE A 88 -4.23 -3.53 -10.12
N ARG A 89 -4.99 -2.56 -9.59
CA ARG A 89 -5.06 -2.10 -8.19
C ARG A 89 -6.37 -2.53 -7.51
N GLY A 90 -6.81 -3.77 -7.75
CA GLY A 90 -7.31 -4.58 -6.63
C GLY A 90 -6.27 -4.72 -5.50
N ALA A 91 -5.00 -4.36 -5.77
CA ALA A 91 -3.86 -4.56 -4.86
C ALA A 91 -3.13 -3.28 -4.37
N ARG A 92 -3.48 -2.03 -4.74
CA ARG A 92 -2.70 -0.86 -4.24
C ARG A 92 -3.46 0.48 -4.11
N ARG A 93 -4.01 0.65 -2.90
CA ARG A 93 -4.14 1.87 -2.06
C ARG A 93 -5.17 2.95 -2.43
N THR A 94 -6.20 3.07 -1.59
CA THR A 94 -6.43 4.32 -0.86
C THR A 94 -5.45 4.35 0.33
N ALA A 95 -4.68 5.42 0.45
CA ALA A 95 -4.06 5.79 1.71
C ALA A 95 -5.04 6.77 2.36
N ASP A 96 -5.88 6.23 3.25
CA ASP A 96 -6.45 6.87 4.44
C ASP A 96 -7.34 5.79 5.10
N GLU A 97 -6.83 5.22 6.21
CA GLU A 97 -7.39 4.16 7.07
C GLU A 97 -7.55 2.71 6.51
N PRO A 98 -7.27 1.67 7.33
CA PRO A 98 -5.97 1.01 7.18
C PRO A 98 -6.07 -0.48 6.84
N CYS A 99 -5.32 -0.87 5.80
CA CYS A 99 -4.91 -2.24 5.51
C CYS A 99 -4.02 -2.85 6.62
N GLU A 100 -3.57 -2.04 7.58
CA GLU A 100 -2.92 -2.51 8.80
C GLU A 100 -3.85 -3.39 9.65
N SER A 101 -5.14 -3.09 9.70
CA SER A 101 -6.13 -3.86 10.47
C SER A 101 -6.30 -5.30 9.98
N ARG A 102 -6.19 -5.54 8.66
CA ARG A 102 -6.32 -6.88 8.07
C ARG A 102 -5.05 -7.69 8.25
N LEU A 103 -3.89 -7.06 8.03
CA LEU A 103 -2.59 -7.69 8.29
C LEU A 103 -2.40 -8.01 9.77
N LEU A 104 -2.82 -7.14 10.69
CA LEU A 104 -2.78 -7.40 12.13
C LEU A 104 -3.69 -8.58 12.52
N LYS A 105 -4.91 -8.65 11.98
CA LYS A 105 -5.81 -9.79 12.18
C LYS A 105 -5.24 -11.10 11.62
N GLU A 106 -4.63 -11.07 10.44
CA GLU A 106 -3.95 -12.23 9.85
C GLU A 106 -2.74 -12.67 10.70
N MET A 107 -1.97 -11.71 11.22
CA MET A 107 -0.84 -11.98 12.13
C MET A 107 -1.28 -12.52 13.49
N GLU A 108 -2.41 -12.05 14.04
CA GLU A 108 -2.98 -12.59 15.28
C GLU A 108 -3.46 -14.03 15.07
N LYS A 109 -4.17 -14.30 13.98
CA LYS A 109 -4.63 -15.65 13.64
C LYS A 109 -3.45 -16.62 13.47
N LEU A 110 -2.39 -16.20 12.77
CA LEU A 110 -1.16 -16.99 12.62
C LEU A 110 -0.46 -17.23 13.97
N LYS A 111 -0.47 -16.26 14.90
CA LYS A 111 0.05 -16.45 16.26
C LYS A 111 -0.76 -17.46 17.07
N GLU A 112 -2.08 -17.50 16.90
CA GLU A 112 -2.93 -18.49 17.55
C GLU A 112 -2.70 -19.90 17.01
N GLU A 113 -2.61 -20.05 15.68
CA GLU A 113 -2.27 -21.32 15.02
C GLU A 113 -0.86 -21.81 15.45
N MET A 114 0.11 -20.92 15.58
CA MET A 114 1.44 -21.27 16.09
C MET A 114 1.41 -21.77 17.55
N LYS A 115 0.54 -21.19 18.39
CA LYS A 115 0.36 -21.65 19.79
C LYS A 115 -0.25 -23.04 19.85
N THR A 116 -1.25 -23.34 19.02
CA THR A 116 -1.89 -24.67 18.99
C THR A 116 -0.91 -25.74 18.51
N ILE A 117 -0.15 -25.46 17.44
CA ILE A 117 0.91 -26.35 16.93
C ILE A 117 1.96 -26.61 18.01
N LYS A 118 2.45 -25.56 18.69
CA LYS A 118 3.43 -25.70 19.78
C LYS A 118 2.90 -26.52 20.95
N ALA A 119 1.62 -26.38 21.30
CA ALA A 119 0.98 -27.18 22.33
C ALA A 119 0.91 -28.67 21.95
N VAL A 120 0.58 -28.99 20.69
CA VAL A 120 0.56 -30.37 20.18
C VAL A 120 1.97 -30.97 20.19
N ILE A 121 2.97 -30.24 19.70
CA ILE A 121 4.38 -30.70 19.69
C ILE A 121 4.88 -30.93 21.11
N SER A 122 4.66 -29.99 22.03
CA SER A 122 5.10 -30.14 23.43
C SER A 122 4.39 -31.30 24.15
N ASN A 123 3.11 -31.56 23.85
CA ASN A 123 2.41 -32.73 24.37
C ASN A 123 2.90 -34.03 23.74
N GLN A 124 3.32 -34.02 22.48
CA GLN A 124 3.96 -35.16 21.82
C GLN A 124 5.34 -35.44 22.42
N GLU A 125 6.14 -34.41 22.70
CA GLU A 125 7.40 -34.52 23.43
C GLU A 125 7.19 -35.06 24.85
N LYS A 126 6.16 -34.59 25.57
CA LYS A 126 5.74 -35.11 26.88
C LYS A 126 5.28 -36.56 26.84
N ARG A 127 4.53 -36.98 25.81
CA ARG A 127 4.17 -38.39 25.58
C ARG A 127 5.37 -39.23 25.16
N ASN A 128 6.40 -38.60 24.58
CA ASN A 128 7.70 -39.19 24.31
C ASN A 128 8.62 -39.21 25.56
N PHE A 129 8.16 -38.80 26.75
CA PHE A 129 8.95 -38.98 27.99
C PHE A 129 9.07 -40.47 28.35
N LYS A 130 10.20 -41.03 27.91
CA LYS A 130 11.05 -42.04 28.54
C LYS A 130 10.32 -43.14 29.33
N PHE A 131 10.23 -44.31 28.70
CA PHE A 131 9.99 -45.56 29.40
C PHE A 131 11.31 -46.07 30.02
N TRP A 132 11.39 -46.12 31.35
CA TRP A 132 12.60 -46.58 32.06
C TRP A 132 12.85 -48.08 31.78
N GLY A 133 14.08 -48.41 31.38
CA GLY A 133 14.57 -49.79 31.27
C GLY A 133 15.12 -50.24 29.90
N CYS A 134 14.77 -49.59 28.78
CA CYS A 134 15.25 -50.01 27.44
C CYS A 134 15.98 -48.94 26.62
N GLY A 135 15.91 -47.66 27.03
CA GLY A 135 16.55 -46.54 26.32
C GLY A 135 15.88 -46.14 24.99
N GLY A 136 14.93 -46.92 24.47
CA GLY A 136 14.19 -46.62 23.25
C GLY A 136 12.99 -45.70 23.50
N THR A 137 12.73 -44.77 22.57
CA THR A 137 11.54 -43.92 22.55
C THR A 137 10.48 -44.46 21.56
N GLY A 138 9.22 -44.05 21.69
CA GLY A 138 8.18 -44.31 20.68
C GLY A 138 7.33 -45.59 20.84
N HIS A 139 7.40 -46.29 21.98
CA HIS A 139 6.54 -47.46 22.25
C HIS A 139 6.11 -47.52 23.74
N LEU A 140 4.92 -48.07 24.00
CA LEU A 140 4.41 -48.33 25.36
C LEU A 140 5.15 -49.54 25.98
N ARG A 141 5.30 -49.62 27.32
CA ARG A 141 5.98 -50.73 28.04
C ARG A 141 5.68 -52.12 27.51
N ARG A 142 4.39 -52.39 27.29
CA ARG A 142 3.86 -53.69 26.87
C ARG A 142 4.33 -54.09 25.47
N ASN A 143 4.79 -53.12 24.68
CA ASN A 143 5.27 -53.30 23.31
C ASN A 143 6.79 -53.12 23.20
N CYS A 144 7.52 -53.24 24.32
CA CYS A 144 8.97 -53.11 24.31
C CYS A 144 9.64 -54.28 23.58
N PRO A 145 10.41 -54.02 22.50
CA PRO A 145 11.08 -55.08 21.75
C PRO A 145 12.21 -55.77 22.53
N ARG A 146 12.68 -55.19 23.64
CA ARG A 146 13.70 -55.81 24.51
C ARG A 146 13.11 -56.82 25.49
N ALA A 147 11.94 -56.52 26.07
CA ALA A 147 11.22 -57.45 26.96
C ALA A 147 10.78 -58.73 26.22
N ARG A 148 10.34 -58.60 24.95
CA ARG A 148 9.98 -59.75 24.09
C ARG A 148 11.15 -60.65 23.68
N LYS A 149 12.40 -60.18 23.78
CA LYS A 149 13.58 -60.98 23.43
C LYS A 149 14.04 -61.86 24.58
N GLU A 150 13.82 -61.46 25.83
CA GLU A 150 14.20 -62.26 27.00
C GLU A 150 13.28 -63.48 27.16
N GLU A 151 11.97 -63.34 26.86
CA GLU A 151 11.01 -64.46 26.90
C GLU A 151 11.27 -65.54 25.83
N ASN A 152 11.85 -65.17 24.69
CA ASN A 152 12.12 -66.10 23.58
C ASN A 152 13.49 -66.78 23.64
N THR A 153 14.29 -66.52 24.67
CA THR A 153 15.60 -67.20 24.86
C THR A 153 15.58 -68.26 25.96
N VAL A 154 14.52 -68.35 26.76
CA VAL A 154 14.38 -69.35 27.83
C VAL A 154 13.60 -70.60 27.37
N SER A 155 12.95 -70.57 26.20
CA SER A 155 12.21 -71.72 25.66
C SER A 155 12.96 -72.54 24.60
N SER A 156 14.26 -72.31 24.42
CA SER A 156 15.11 -73.12 23.53
C SER A 156 16.47 -73.40 24.17
N SER A 157 16.47 -74.13 25.29
CA SER A 157 17.60 -74.98 25.72
C SER A 157 17.19 -75.81 26.95
N LYS A 158 17.13 -77.13 26.73
CA LYS A 158 16.95 -78.26 27.66
C LYS A 158 15.53 -78.53 28.17
#